data_AF-A0A6N7DY51-F1
#
_entry.id   AF-A0A6N7DY51-F1
#
_cell.length_a   1.000
_cell.length_b   1.000
_cell.length_c   1.000
_cell.angle_alpha   90.00
_cell.angle_beta   90.00
_cell.angle_gamma   90.00
#
_symmetry.space_group_name_H-M   'P 1'
#
loop_
_entity.id
_entity.type
_entity.pdbx_description
1 polymer ?
#
loop_
_entity_poly.entity_id
_entity_poly.type
_entity_poly.pdbx_seq_one_letter_code
_entity_poly.pdbx_strand_id
1 'polypeptide(L)'
;MLNRKLWKEYFLLTVAFAWSMFSYFFTLSGTQEVWFARSGALMVFAAVTVEFRLAGILQKSISDANTVAGLGIPAGVSVPKANKILAITAHLFALTGTLIWAYGDLFYV
;
A
#
# COMPACT_ATOMS: atom_id res chain seq x y z
N MET A 1 -6.28 -6.38 -20.72
CA MET A 1 -5.94 -4.94 -20.78
C MET A 1 -5.76 -4.44 -19.34
N LEU A 2 -4.52 -4.40 -18.84
CA LEU A 2 -4.24 -3.97 -17.46
C LEU A 2 -4.65 -2.50 -17.31
N ASN A 3 -5.49 -2.27 -16.31
CA ASN A 3 -6.17 -1.03 -16.01
C ASN A 3 -5.17 0.11 -15.75
N ARG A 4 -4.97 1.03 -16.72
CA ARG A 4 -4.14 2.25 -16.58
C ARG A 4 -4.46 3.06 -15.32
N LYS A 5 -5.64 2.86 -14.70
CA LYS A 5 -6.01 3.52 -13.43
C LYS A 5 -5.20 3.08 -12.22
N LEU A 6 -4.71 1.84 -12.16
CA LEU A 6 -4.03 1.29 -10.96
C LEU A 6 -2.51 1.50 -10.95
N TRP A 7 -1.95 2.05 -12.02
CA TRP A 7 -0.50 2.21 -12.15
C TRP A 7 0.08 3.15 -11.09
N LYS A 8 -0.69 4.14 -10.64
CA LYS A 8 -0.26 5.09 -9.62
C LYS A 8 -0.04 4.41 -8.27
N GLU A 9 -0.90 3.46 -7.92
CA GLU A 9 -0.84 2.69 -6.68
C GLU A 9 0.36 1.74 -6.69
N TYR A 10 0.59 1.03 -7.81
CA TYR A 10 1.79 0.21 -7.98
C TYR A 10 3.06 1.07 -7.92
N PHE A 11 3.06 2.24 -8.57
CA PHE A 11 4.20 3.16 -8.54
C PHE A 11 4.49 3.66 -7.12
N LEU A 12 3.46 4.03 -6.36
CA LEU A 12 3.58 4.46 -4.96
C LEU A 12 4.23 3.38 -4.09
N LEU A 13 3.75 2.13 -4.16
CA LEU A 13 4.32 1.03 -3.38
C LEU A 13 5.77 0.76 -3.79
N THR A 14 6.07 0.74 -5.10
CA THR A 14 7.43 0.52 -5.60
C THR A 14 8.39 1.61 -5.14
N VAL A 15 7.98 2.89 -5.19
CA VAL A 15 8.81 4.01 -4.71
C VAL A 15 9.04 3.90 -3.20
N ALA A 16 8.00 3.58 -2.42
CA ALA A 16 8.13 3.42 -0.98
C ALA A 16 9.08 2.27 -0.60
N PHE A 17 9.00 1.15 -1.32
CA PHE A 17 9.92 0.03 -1.14
C PHE A 17 11.35 0.38 -1.56
N ALA A 18 11.52 1.01 -2.73
CA ALA A 18 12.83 1.45 -3.21
C ALA A 18 13.49 2.43 -2.24
N TRP A 19 12.71 3.34 -1.64
CA TRP A 19 13.20 4.28 -0.63
C TRP A 19 13.64 3.56 0.66
N SER A 20 12.87 2.55 1.09
CA SER A 20 13.22 1.74 2.26
C SER A 20 14.51 0.94 2.02
N MET A 21 14.67 0.36 0.82
CA MET A 21 15.88 -0.34 0.41
C MET A 21 17.09 0.61 0.31
N PHE A 22 16.90 1.80 -0.26
CA PHE A 22 17.95 2.82 -0.33
C PHE A 22 18.42 3.23 1.06
N SER A 23 17.47 3.46 1.98
CA SER A 23 17.75 3.82 3.38
C SER A 23 18.53 2.72 4.09
N TYR A 24 18.22 1.44 3.83
CA TYR A 24 18.96 0.29 4.37
C TYR A 24 20.44 0.30 3.95
N PHE A 25 20.74 0.46 2.66
CA PHE A 25 22.13 0.52 2.18
C PHE A 25 22.88 1.75 2.69
N PHE A 26 22.18 2.87 2.84
CA PHE A 26 22.78 4.09 3.39
C PHE A 26 23.13 3.94 4.88
N THR A 27 22.28 3.29 5.66
CA THR A 27 22.57 2.99 7.08
C THR A 27 23.74 2.00 7.23
N LEU A 28 23.86 1.00 6.34
CA LEU A 28 25.03 0.11 6.32
C LEU A 28 26.37 0.82 6.04
N SER A 29 26.33 2.00 5.42
CA SER A 29 27.52 2.77 5.05
C SER A 29 28.15 3.55 6.22
N GLY A 30 27.74 3.28 7.46
CA GLY A 30 28.44 3.73 8.66
C GLY A 30 27.90 5.02 9.29
N THR A 31 26.69 5.46 8.92
CA THR A 31 26.04 6.58 9.61
C THR A 31 25.27 6.03 10.83
N GLN A 32 25.50 6.58 12.04
CA GLN A 32 24.68 6.28 13.24
C GLN A 32 23.24 6.80 13.12
N GLU A 33 22.81 7.18 11.92
CA GLU A 33 21.51 7.79 11.70
C GLU A 33 20.48 6.71 11.34
N VAL A 34 19.39 6.70 12.10
CA VAL A 34 18.30 5.70 12.05
C VAL A 34 17.39 5.90 10.82
N TRP A 35 17.96 6.22 9.65
CA TRP A 35 17.24 6.45 8.40
C TRP A 35 16.39 5.26 7.99
N PHE A 36 16.90 4.04 8.21
CA PHE A 36 16.15 2.82 7.93
C PHE A 36 14.85 2.73 8.74
N ALA A 37 14.88 2.93 10.07
CA ALA A 37 13.64 2.89 10.86
C ALA A 37 12.64 3.98 10.43
N ARG A 38 13.13 5.20 10.13
CA ARG A 38 12.26 6.30 9.65
C ARG A 38 11.63 6.00 8.29
N SER A 39 12.32 5.25 7.42
CA SER A 39 11.78 4.85 6.12
C SER A 39 10.55 3.92 6.24
N GLY A 40 10.47 3.14 7.32
CA GLY A 40 9.31 2.30 7.63
C GLY A 40 8.01 3.10 7.73
N ALA A 41 8.05 4.29 8.35
CA ALA A 41 6.87 5.17 8.44
C ALA A 41 6.38 5.65 7.06
N LEU A 42 7.29 5.94 6.14
CA LEU A 42 6.95 6.31 4.76
C LEU A 42 6.32 5.13 4.01
N MET A 43 6.82 3.91 4.24
CA MET A 43 6.25 2.68 3.67
C MET A 43 4.84 2.43 4.17
N VAL A 44 4.58 2.60 5.48
CA VAL A 44 3.23 2.52 6.06
C VAL A 44 2.31 3.57 5.46
N PHE A 45 2.75 4.82 5.38
CA PHE A 45 1.94 5.91 4.83
C PHE A 45 1.52 5.65 3.38
N ALA A 46 2.45 5.18 2.54
CA ALA A 46 2.17 4.83 1.15
C ALA A 46 1.18 3.66 1.06
N ALA A 47 1.37 2.61 1.87
CA ALA A 47 0.50 1.45 1.93
C ALA A 47 -0.95 1.81 2.32
N VAL A 48 -1.12 2.57 3.40
CA VAL A 48 -2.44 3.02 3.87
C VAL A 48 -3.11 3.94 2.83
N THR A 49 -2.35 4.81 2.17
CA THR A 49 -2.87 5.65 1.07
C THR A 49 -3.43 4.81 -0.08
N VAL A 50 -2.74 3.72 -0.44
CA VAL A 50 -3.20 2.78 -1.48
C VAL A 50 -4.43 2.02 -1.04
N GLU A 51 -4.47 1.51 0.20
CA GLU A 51 -5.66 0.85 0.77
C GLU A 51 -6.88 1.79 0.77
N PHE A 52 -6.72 3.05 1.18
CA PHE A 52 -7.80 4.02 1.21
C PHE A 52 -8.35 4.31 -0.20
N ARG A 53 -7.47 4.43 -1.19
CA ARG A 53 -7.87 4.61 -2.60
C ARG A 53 -8.61 3.40 -3.15
N LEU A 54 -8.13 2.19 -2.85
CA LEU A 54 -8.79 0.94 -3.25
C LEU A 54 -10.17 0.80 -2.61
N ALA A 55 -10.30 1.12 -1.33
CA ALA A 55 -11.58 1.14 -0.62
C ALA A 55 -12.56 2.14 -1.25
N GLY A 56 -12.09 3.36 -1.58
CA GLY A 56 -12.91 4.36 -2.26
C GLY A 56 -13.40 3.91 -3.65
N ILE A 57 -12.53 3.23 -4.43
CA ILE A 57 -12.92 2.66 -5.73
C ILE A 57 -13.98 1.57 -5.54
N LEU A 58 -13.78 0.67 -4.57
CA LEU A 58 -14.73 -0.40 -4.27
C LEU A 58 -16.09 0.15 -3.84
N GLN A 59 -16.10 1.13 -2.94
CA GLN A 59 -17.34 1.76 -2.46
C GLN A 59 -18.08 2.47 -3.59
N LYS A 60 -17.36 3.16 -4.48
CA LYS A 60 -17.96 3.75 -5.68
C LYS A 60 -18.57 2.69 -6.60
N SER A 61 -17.88 1.58 -6.85
CA SER A 61 -18.43 0.48 -7.66
C SER A 61 -19.69 -0.14 -7.04
N ILE A 62 -19.76 -0.26 -5.71
CA ILE A 62 -20.95 -0.74 -5.00
C ILE A 62 -22.10 0.27 -5.13
N SER A 63 -21.82 1.56 -4.93
CA SER A 63 -22.82 2.62 -5.08
C SER A 63 -23.39 2.70 -6.49
N ASP A 64 -22.53 2.64 -7.50
CA ASP A 64 -22.94 2.66 -8.91
C ASP A 64 -23.78 1.42 -9.24
N ALA A 65 -23.39 0.23 -8.78
CA ALA A 65 -24.15 -1.01 -8.96
C ALA A 65 -25.54 -0.95 -8.31
N ASN A 66 -25.65 -0.40 -7.10
CA ASN A 66 -26.93 -0.21 -6.41
C ASN A 66 -27.83 0.79 -7.12
N THR A 67 -27.24 1.86 -7.70
CA THR A 67 -27.99 2.88 -8.44
C THR A 67 -28.56 2.32 -9.75
N VAL A 68 -27.79 1.49 -10.45
CA VAL A 68 -28.23 0.85 -11.70
C VAL A 68 -29.26 -0.26 -11.46
N ALA A 69 -29.17 -0.98 -10.34
CA ALA A 69 -30.12 -2.03 -9.99
C ALA A 69 -31.52 -1.49 -9.64
N GLY A 70 -31.65 -0.20 -9.28
CA GLY A 70 -32.92 0.48 -8.96
C GLY A 70 -33.70 -0.07 -7.76
N LEU A 71 -33.40 -1.29 -7.30
CA LEU A 71 -34.32 -2.16 -6.57
C LEU A 71 -33.52 -3.22 -5.80
N GLY A 72 -33.27 -2.98 -4.51
CA GLY A 72 -33.38 -4.01 -3.46
C GLY A 72 -32.54 -5.30 -3.48
N ILE A 73 -31.65 -5.58 -4.44
CA ILE A 73 -30.71 -6.72 -4.36
C ILE A 73 -29.38 -6.32 -5.01
N PRO A 74 -28.26 -6.27 -4.27
CA PRO A 74 -26.97 -5.95 -4.86
C PRO A 74 -26.57 -7.11 -5.79
N ALA A 75 -26.60 -6.86 -7.10
CA ALA A 75 -25.94 -7.74 -8.06
C ALA A 75 -24.48 -7.87 -7.62
N GLY A 76 -24.05 -9.08 -7.27
CA GLY A 76 -22.76 -9.35 -6.63
C GLY A 76 -21.63 -8.59 -7.32
N VAL A 77 -21.19 -7.49 -6.70
CA VAL A 77 -20.11 -6.65 -7.24
C VAL A 77 -18.84 -7.48 -7.13
N SER A 78 -18.50 -8.14 -8.24
CA SER A 78 -17.26 -8.90 -8.31
C SER A 78 -16.10 -7.92 -8.28
N VAL A 79 -15.40 -7.86 -7.14
CA VAL A 79 -14.17 -7.10 -7.03
C VAL A 79 -13.19 -7.65 -8.07
N PRO A 80 -12.66 -6.84 -9.00
CA PRO A 80 -11.68 -7.32 -9.96
C PRO A 80 -10.52 -7.97 -9.22
N LYS A 81 -10.12 -9.19 -9.63
CA LYS A 81 -9.05 -9.97 -8.96
C LYS A 81 -7.76 -9.15 -8.75
N ALA A 82 -7.44 -8.24 -9.66
CA ALA A 82 -6.29 -7.33 -9.57
C ALA A 82 -6.35 -6.39 -8.35
N ASN A 83 -7.53 -5.88 -7.99
CA ASN A 83 -7.71 -5.00 -6.82
C ASN A 83 -7.48 -5.77 -5.52
N LYS A 84 -7.86 -7.06 -5.49
CA LYS A 84 -7.66 -7.92 -4.31
C LYS A 84 -6.18 -8.20 -4.07
N ILE A 85 -5.42 -8.49 -5.12
CA ILE A 85 -3.97 -8.70 -5.02
C ILE A 85 -3.30 -7.42 -4.52
N LEU A 86 -3.61 -6.27 -5.13
CA LEU A 86 -3.02 -5.00 -4.74
C LEU A 86 -3.37 -4.61 -3.29
N ALA A 87 -4.60 -4.86 -2.83
CA ALA A 87 -4.99 -4.65 -1.44
C ALA A 87 -4.17 -5.52 -0.48
N ILE A 88 -4.00 -6.81 -0.78
CA ILE A 88 -3.16 -7.71 0.02
C ILE A 88 -1.70 -7.22 0.04
N THR A 89 -1.16 -6.83 -1.12
CA THR A 89 0.21 -6.31 -1.20
C THR A 89 0.39 -5.03 -0.39
N ALA A 90 -0.56 -4.08 -0.48
CA ALA A 90 -0.54 -2.87 0.32
C ALA A 90 -0.58 -3.20 1.82
N HIS A 91 -1.44 -4.14 2.23
CA HIS A 91 -1.52 -4.57 3.63
C HIS A 91 -0.20 -5.17 4.14
N LEU A 92 0.42 -6.04 3.35
CA LEU A 92 1.73 -6.61 3.67
C LEU A 92 2.82 -5.52 3.77
N PHE A 93 2.73 -4.47 2.96
CA PHE A 93 3.64 -3.34 3.02
C PHE A 93 3.42 -2.50 4.29
N ALA A 94 2.17 -2.30 4.72
CA ALA A 94 1.87 -1.63 5.99
C ALA A 94 2.44 -2.43 7.17
N LEU A 95 2.28 -3.75 7.19
CA LEU A 95 2.86 -4.61 8.23
C LEU A 95 4.38 -4.55 8.23
N THR A 96 5.01 -4.73 7.07
CA THR A 96 6.47 -4.67 6.92
C THR A 96 7.03 -3.31 7.30
N GLY A 97 6.41 -2.23 6.82
CA GLY A 97 6.82 -0.86 7.15
C GLY A 97 6.68 -0.57 8.65
N THR A 98 5.66 -1.10 9.30
CA THR A 98 5.47 -0.96 10.75
C THR A 98 6.56 -1.69 11.52
N LEU A 99 6.94 -2.91 11.09
CA LEU A 99 8.04 -3.65 11.69
C LEU A 99 9.38 -2.91 11.52
N ILE A 100 9.66 -2.39 10.32
CA ILE A 100 10.86 -1.57 10.06
C ILE A 100 10.85 -0.32 10.95
N TRP A 101 9.69 0.33 11.10
CA TRP A 101 9.60 1.53 11.90
C TRP A 101 9.78 1.27 13.41
N ALA A 102 9.22 0.17 13.91
CA ALA A 102 9.28 -0.19 15.33
C ALA A 102 10.62 -0.80 15.75
N TYR A 103 11.30 -1.52 14.86
CA TYR A 103 12.44 -2.37 15.19
C TYR A 103 13.65 -2.17 14.26
N GLY A 104 13.61 -1.21 13.34
CA GLY A 104 14.67 -0.98 12.37
C GLY A 104 15.96 -0.42 12.99
N ASP A 105 15.90 0.07 14.22
CA ASP A 105 17.03 0.54 15.01
C ASP A 105 17.80 -0.60 15.69
N LEU A 106 17.13 -1.69 16.07
CA LEU A 106 17.73 -2.85 16.75
C LEU A 106 18.89 -3.49 15.98
N PHE A 107 18.92 -3.38 14.66
CA PHE A 107 20.00 -3.92 13.84
C PHE A 107 21.32 -3.13 13.96
N TYR A 108 21.29 -1.97 14.62
CA TYR A 108 22.40 -1.02 14.69
C TYR A 108 22.69 -0.55 16.13
N VAL A 109 22.18 -1.27 17.13
CA VAL A 109 22.51 -1.11 18.56
C VAL A 109 23.81 -1.83 18.91
#